data_AF-A0A958IWT4-F1
#
_entry.id   AF-A0A958IWT4-F1
#
_cell.length_a   1.000
_cell.length_b   1.000
_cell.length_c   1.000
_cell.angle_alpha   90.00
_cell.angle_beta   90.00
_cell.angle_gamma   90.00
#
_symmetry.space_group_name_H-M   'P 1'
#
loop_
_entity.id
_entity.type
_entity.pdbx_description
1 polymer ?
#
loop_
_entity_poly.entity_id
_entity_poly.type
_entity_poly.pdbx_seq_one_letter_code
_entity_poly.pdbx_strand_id
1 'polypeptide(L)'
;TGNTRKSSQFILQGARYPEGPIDLLISEATYGADARAETVRRPEEAKRFARKVRQRLQLGGVVMLPVFALGRTQEMLAMIQHLRLRGHLPSVPVYITGMGLKINKIYDRLLHNIYPDRFDPGALRAM
;
A
#
# COMPACT_ATOMS: atom_id res chain seq x y z
N THR A 1 -13.01 -9.84 14.24
CA THR A 1 -12.66 -8.80 13.24
C THR A 1 -11.77 -9.32 12.12
N GLY A 2 -11.05 -10.44 12.30
CA GLY A 2 -10.02 -10.87 11.35
C GLY A 2 -8.80 -9.94 11.42
N ASN A 3 -7.95 -9.95 10.39
CA ASN A 3 -6.88 -8.95 10.26
C ASN A 3 -7.45 -7.67 9.65
N THR A 4 -7.34 -6.55 10.37
CA THR A 4 -8.06 -5.32 10.05
C THR A 4 -7.22 -4.07 10.26
N ARG A 5 -7.51 -3.03 9.48
CA ARG A 5 -6.87 -1.72 9.61
C ARG A 5 -7.92 -0.63 9.47
N LYS A 6 -8.06 0.21 10.50
CA LYS A 6 -9.05 1.31 10.54
C LYS A 6 -8.69 2.48 9.61
N SER A 7 -7.40 2.72 9.37
CA SER A 7 -6.94 3.80 8.49
C SER A 7 -7.03 3.41 7.02
N SER A 8 -7.54 4.30 6.16
CA SER A 8 -7.49 4.10 4.71
C SER A 8 -6.04 3.96 4.20
N GLN A 9 -5.91 3.14 3.18
CA GLN A 9 -4.68 2.84 2.45
C GLN A 9 -4.78 3.39 1.03
N PHE A 10 -3.74 3.20 0.20
CA PHE A 10 -3.85 3.65 -1.19
C PHE A 10 -4.86 2.81 -1.95
N ILE A 11 -4.86 1.48 -1.76
CA ILE A 11 -5.72 0.55 -2.52
C ILE A 11 -7.07 0.23 -1.85
N LEU A 12 -7.21 0.46 -0.54
CA LEU A 12 -8.40 0.05 0.24
C LEU A 12 -8.83 1.14 1.23
N GLN A 13 -10.15 1.24 1.45
CA GLN A 13 -10.69 2.05 2.53
C GLN A 13 -10.42 1.41 3.89
N GLY A 14 -10.38 2.25 4.92
CA GLY A 14 -10.30 1.78 6.29
C GLY A 14 -11.50 0.89 6.67
N ALA A 15 -11.25 -0.08 7.53
CA ALA A 15 -12.30 -0.97 8.02
C ALA A 15 -13.41 -0.18 8.72
N ARG A 16 -14.66 -0.52 8.36
CA ARG A 16 -15.85 -0.05 9.05
C ARG A 16 -16.24 -1.08 10.10
N TYR A 17 -16.41 -0.62 11.33
CA TYR A 17 -16.86 -1.48 12.42
C TYR A 17 -18.37 -1.27 12.65
N PRO A 18 -19.08 -2.29 13.16
CA PRO A 18 -20.49 -2.16 13.49
C PRO A 18 -20.74 -0.99 14.45
N GLU A 19 -21.84 -0.28 14.23
CA GLU A 19 -22.35 0.75 15.14
C GLU A 19 -23.45 0.09 16.00
N GLY A 20 -23.33 0.16 17.32
CA GLY A 20 -24.29 -0.44 18.26
C GLY A 20 -23.63 -1.28 19.37
N PRO A 21 -24.45 -1.85 20.28
CA PRO A 21 -23.96 -2.70 21.36
C PRO A 21 -23.33 -3.99 20.81
N ILE A 22 -22.21 -4.38 21.42
CA ILE A 22 -21.47 -5.62 21.09
C ILE A 22 -21.30 -6.41 22.39
N ASP A 23 -21.86 -7.62 22.44
CA ASP A 23 -21.74 -8.51 23.61
C ASP A 23 -20.39 -9.24 23.65
N LEU A 24 -19.81 -9.56 22.48
CA LEU A 24 -18.53 -10.24 22.35
C LEU A 24 -17.72 -9.70 21.17
N LEU A 25 -16.48 -9.27 21.43
CA LEU A 25 -15.53 -8.84 20.41
C LEU A 25 -14.30 -9.76 20.40
N ILE A 26 -14.09 -10.47 19.30
CA ILE A 26 -12.85 -11.19 19.01
C ILE A 26 -12.04 -10.36 18.01
N SER A 27 -10.85 -9.92 18.39
CA SER A 27 -9.98 -9.08 17.55
C SER A 27 -8.57 -9.64 17.39
N GLU A 28 -7.95 -9.31 16.26
CA GLU A 28 -6.50 -9.48 16.10
C GLU A 28 -5.72 -8.60 17.09
N ALA A 29 -4.48 -8.98 17.36
CA ALA A 29 -3.54 -8.25 18.22
C ALA A 29 -2.12 -8.22 17.62
N THR A 30 -1.99 -8.19 16.29
CA THR A 30 -0.66 -8.25 15.63
C THR A 30 0.29 -7.16 16.10
N TYR A 31 -0.23 -5.98 16.45
CA TYR A 31 0.54 -4.86 17.01
C TYR A 31 0.21 -4.55 18.48
N GLY A 32 -0.48 -5.45 19.20
CA GLY A 32 -1.05 -5.16 20.52
C GLY A 32 -0.05 -4.77 21.61
N ALA A 33 1.24 -5.10 21.44
CA ALA A 33 2.30 -4.78 22.39
C ALA A 33 3.36 -3.79 21.82
N ASP A 34 3.19 -3.30 20.60
CA ASP A 34 4.17 -2.36 20.00
C ASP A 34 3.75 -0.91 20.30
N ALA A 35 4.41 -0.29 21.28
CA ALA A 35 4.18 1.11 21.63
C ALA A 35 4.40 2.10 20.47
N ARG A 36 5.13 1.71 19.42
CA ARG A 36 5.33 2.54 18.23
C ARG A 36 4.15 2.47 17.26
N ALA A 37 3.27 1.47 17.38
CA ALA A 37 2.16 1.28 16.45
C ALA A 37 1.22 2.50 16.40
N GLU A 38 1.06 3.20 17.52
CA GLU A 38 0.23 4.41 17.61
C GLU A 38 0.95 5.68 17.11
N THR A 39 2.29 5.71 17.16
CA THR A 39 3.08 6.89 16.80
C THR A 39 3.51 6.89 15.35
N VAL A 40 3.59 5.72 14.70
CA VAL A 40 3.96 5.61 13.28
C VAL A 40 2.86 6.15 12.38
N ARG A 41 3.13 7.28 11.72
CA ARG A 41 2.18 7.92 10.80
C ARG A 41 2.53 7.60 9.35
N ARG A 42 1.53 7.14 8.60
CA ARG A 42 1.68 6.75 7.19
C ARG A 42 2.30 7.84 6.29
N PRO A 43 1.93 9.13 6.38
CA PRO A 43 2.56 10.17 5.57
C PRO A 43 4.05 10.35 5.85
N GLU A 44 4.46 10.22 7.11
CA GLU A 44 5.87 10.32 7.52
C GLU A 44 6.67 9.13 7.01
N GLU A 45 6.08 7.93 7.08
CA GLU A 45 6.67 6.72 6.51
C GLU A 45 6.82 6.77 5.00
N ALA A 46 5.82 7.32 4.29
CA ALA A 46 5.93 7.54 2.84
C ALA A 46 7.06 8.53 2.48
N LYS A 47 7.21 9.62 3.25
CA LYS A 47 8.34 10.56 3.10
C LYS A 47 9.68 9.87 3.39
N ARG A 48 9.74 9.07 4.46
CA ARG A 48 10.94 8.30 4.84
C ARG A 48 11.34 7.32 3.76
N PHE A 49 10.37 6.59 3.20
CA PHE A 49 10.54 5.68 2.07
C PHE A 49 11.09 6.43 0.85
N ALA A 50 10.42 7.50 0.42
CA ALA A 50 10.83 8.28 -0.76
C ALA A 50 12.27 8.80 -0.65
N ARG A 51 12.62 9.34 0.53
CA ARG A 51 13.98 9.81 0.84
C ARG A 51 15.02 8.69 0.72
N LYS A 52 14.76 7.53 1.31
CA LYS A 52 15.69 6.38 1.29
C LYS A 52 15.85 5.80 -0.11
N VAL A 53 14.77 5.69 -0.88
CA VAL A 53 14.82 5.25 -2.28
C VAL A 53 15.63 6.23 -3.12
N ARG A 54 15.34 7.54 -3.02
CA ARG A 54 16.06 8.58 -3.76
C ARG A 54 17.57 8.54 -3.48
N GLN A 55 17.95 8.45 -2.20
CA GLN A 55 19.35 8.35 -1.81
C GLN A 55 20.06 7.16 -2.47
N ARG A 56 19.39 6.01 -2.56
CA ARG A 56 19.97 4.82 -3.21
C ARG A 56 20.07 4.97 -4.73
N LEU A 57 19.05 5.53 -5.37
CA LEU A 57 19.05 5.79 -6.81
C LEU A 57 20.12 6.82 -7.22
N GLN A 58 20.35 7.85 -6.40
CA GLN A 58 21.40 8.85 -6.64
C GLN A 58 22.82 8.27 -6.63
N LEU A 59 23.01 7.15 -5.93
CA LEU A 59 24.28 6.41 -5.89
C LEU A 59 24.39 5.38 -7.02
N GLY A 60 23.47 5.38 -8.00
CA GLY A 60 23.41 4.39 -9.07
C GLY A 60 22.97 2.99 -8.61
N GLY A 61 22.41 2.88 -7.40
CA GLY A 61 22.01 1.61 -6.81
C GLY A 61 20.58 1.17 -7.17
N VAL A 62 20.24 -0.06 -6.80
CA VAL A 62 18.91 -0.66 -6.95
C VAL A 62 18.24 -0.80 -5.58
N VAL A 63 16.91 -0.68 -5.53
CA VAL A 63 16.12 -0.91 -4.31
C VAL A 63 15.31 -2.20 -4.46
N MET A 64 15.59 -3.19 -3.61
CA MET A 64 14.82 -4.42 -3.53
C MET A 64 13.76 -4.30 -2.42
N LEU A 65 12.52 -4.67 -2.73
CA LEU A 65 11.39 -4.60 -1.80
C LEU A 65 10.76 -5.99 -1.62
N PRO A 66 11.05 -6.70 -0.52
CA PRO A 66 10.43 -8.00 -0.25
C PRO A 66 9.00 -7.77 0.27
N VAL A 67 8.02 -8.11 -0.57
CA VAL A 67 6.60 -7.93 -0.26
C VAL A 67 5.79 -9.13 -0.73
N PHE A 68 4.71 -9.44 0.00
CA PHE A 68 3.79 -10.49 -0.42
C PHE A 68 3.12 -10.14 -1.76
N ALA A 69 2.88 -11.16 -2.57
CA ALA A 69 2.27 -11.01 -3.90
C ALA A 69 0.84 -10.40 -3.84
N LEU A 70 0.13 -10.59 -2.72
CA LEU A 70 -1.21 -10.07 -2.47
C LEU A 70 -1.19 -8.96 -1.40
N GLY A 71 -1.91 -7.88 -1.66
CA GLY A 71 -2.08 -6.75 -0.75
C GLY A 71 -0.89 -5.79 -0.76
N ARG A 72 0.25 -6.21 -0.20
CA ARG A 72 1.39 -5.30 0.00
C ARG A 72 2.07 -4.87 -1.31
N THR A 73 2.19 -5.78 -2.28
CA THR A 73 2.70 -5.42 -3.62
C THR A 73 1.88 -4.29 -4.25
N GLN A 74 0.55 -4.44 -4.30
CA GLN A 74 -0.36 -3.48 -4.93
C GLN A 74 -0.34 -2.13 -4.20
N GLU A 75 -0.33 -2.16 -2.87
CA GLU A 75 -0.21 -0.98 -2.03
C GLU A 75 1.11 -0.22 -2.26
N MET A 76 2.22 -0.94 -2.43
CA MET A 76 3.52 -0.34 -2.70
C MET A 76 3.57 0.31 -4.08
N LEU A 77 3.00 -0.33 -5.11
CA LEU A 77 2.93 0.22 -6.46
C LEU A 77 2.12 1.52 -6.47
N ALA A 78 0.93 1.52 -5.87
CA ALA A 78 0.11 2.72 -5.76
C ALA A 78 0.83 3.85 -5.01
N MET A 79 1.55 3.53 -3.92
CA MET A 79 2.36 4.53 -3.21
C MET A 79 3.50 5.08 -4.07
N ILE A 80 4.22 4.23 -4.79
CA ILE A 80 5.30 4.65 -5.69
C ILE A 80 4.75 5.58 -6.77
N GLN A 81 3.59 5.26 -7.36
CA GLN A 81 2.96 6.09 -8.38
C GLN A 81 2.57 7.45 -7.81
N HIS A 82 1.92 7.47 -6.66
CA HIS A 82 1.55 8.69 -5.95
C HIS A 82 2.77 9.58 -5.65
N LEU A 83 3.88 8.98 -5.23
CA LEU A 83 5.13 9.70 -4.97
C LEU A 83 5.79 10.21 -6.25
N ARG A 84 5.73 9.45 -7.37
CA ARG A 84 6.23 9.89 -8.69
C ARG A 84 5.45 11.08 -9.22
N LEU A 85 4.11 11.02 -9.20
CA LEU A 85 3.23 12.10 -9.64
C LEU A 85 3.45 13.41 -8.85
N ARG A 86 3.87 13.31 -7.58
CA ARG A 86 4.21 14.46 -6.73
C ARG A 86 5.68 14.90 -6.79
N GLY A 87 6.48 14.33 -7.69
CA GLY A 87 7.91 14.65 -7.82
C GLY A 87 8.76 14.20 -6.63
N HIS A 88 8.23 13.33 -5.76
CA HIS A 88 8.97 12.78 -4.62
C HIS A 88 9.84 11.59 -4.99
N LEU A 89 9.58 10.92 -6.11
CA LEU A 89 10.44 9.89 -6.68
C LEU A 89 10.73 10.19 -8.15
N PRO A 90 11.97 9.93 -8.64
CA PRO A 90 12.28 10.05 -10.06
C PRO A 90 11.55 8.98 -10.87
N SER A 91 11.43 9.21 -12.18
CA SER A 91 10.92 8.17 -13.08
C SER A 91 12.02 7.14 -13.35
N VAL A 92 11.92 5.98 -12.72
CA VAL A 92 12.80 4.81 -12.93
C VAL A 92 11.96 3.55 -13.18
N PRO A 93 12.48 2.55 -13.90
CA PRO A 93 11.76 1.29 -14.08
C PRO A 93 11.43 0.62 -12.73
N VAL A 94 10.22 0.10 -12.58
CA VAL A 94 9.84 -0.72 -11.43
C VAL A 94 9.60 -2.14 -11.94
N TYR A 95 10.26 -3.12 -11.31
CA TYR A 95 10.14 -4.52 -11.72
C TYR A 95 9.33 -5.29 -10.67
N ILE A 96 8.36 -6.06 -11.14
CA ILE A 96 7.54 -6.97 -10.34
C ILE A 96 7.69 -8.37 -10.93
N THR A 97 7.83 -9.37 -10.06
CA THR A 97 7.95 -10.77 -10.48
C THR A 97 6.92 -11.66 -9.79
N GLY A 98 6.81 -12.91 -10.26
CA GLY A 98 5.97 -13.95 -9.67
C GLY A 98 4.47 -13.69 -9.77
N MET A 99 3.73 -14.14 -8.75
CA MET A 99 2.27 -14.07 -8.72
C MET A 99 1.71 -12.64 -8.65
N GLY A 100 2.52 -11.65 -8.27
CA GLY A 100 2.09 -10.25 -8.17
C GLY A 100 1.51 -9.71 -9.48
N LEU A 101 2.11 -10.07 -10.61
CA LEU A 101 1.61 -9.66 -11.94
C LEU A 101 0.20 -10.18 -12.24
N LYS A 102 -0.09 -11.42 -11.88
CA LYS A 102 -1.42 -12.03 -12.09
C LYS A 102 -2.46 -11.39 -11.17
N ILE A 103 -2.09 -11.14 -9.91
CA ILE A 103 -2.96 -10.53 -8.91
C ILE A 103 -3.25 -9.07 -9.25
N ASN A 104 -2.27 -8.30 -9.76
CA ASN A 104 -2.49 -6.92 -10.19
C ASN A 104 -3.61 -6.80 -11.22
N LYS A 105 -3.69 -7.73 -12.18
CA LYS A 105 -4.77 -7.76 -13.18
C LYS A 105 -6.16 -7.94 -12.55
N ILE A 106 -6.25 -8.68 -11.44
CA ILE A 106 -7.49 -8.86 -10.69
C ILE A 106 -7.83 -7.56 -9.95
N TYR A 107 -6.85 -6.93 -9.30
CA TYR A 107 -7.03 -5.65 -8.62
C TYR A 107 -7.49 -4.55 -9.58
N ASP A 108 -6.87 -4.41 -10.75
CA ASP A 108 -7.29 -3.41 -11.76
C ASP A 108 -8.77 -3.59 -12.12
N ARG A 109 -9.19 -4.84 -12.34
CA ARG A 109 -10.57 -5.15 -12.73
C ARG A 109 -11.55 -4.84 -11.59
N LEU A 110 -11.23 -5.25 -10.36
CA LEU A 110 -12.16 -5.14 -9.24
C LEU A 110 -12.18 -3.73 -8.64
N LEU A 111 -11.04 -3.09 -8.47
CA LEU A 111 -10.98 -1.74 -7.89
C LEU A 111 -11.63 -0.70 -8.80
N HIS A 112 -11.52 -0.84 -10.12
CA HIS A 112 -12.26 0.02 -11.04
C HIS A 112 -13.77 -0.12 -10.86
N ASN A 113 -14.27 -1.35 -10.67
CA ASN A 113 -15.70 -1.59 -10.48
C ASN A 113 -16.22 -1.08 -9.12
N ILE A 114 -15.39 -1.12 -8.07
CA ILE A 114 -15.79 -0.75 -6.70
C ILE A 114 -15.53 0.74 -6.42
N TYR A 115 -14.50 1.33 -7.03
CA TYR A 115 -14.07 2.72 -6.83
C TYR A 115 -13.65 3.38 -8.15
N PRO A 116 -14.57 3.58 -9.11
CA PRO A 116 -14.25 4.06 -10.46
C PRO A 116 -13.55 5.43 -10.46
N ASP A 117 -13.90 6.32 -9.54
CA ASP A 117 -13.34 7.68 -9.47
C ASP A 117 -11.96 7.75 -8.79
N ARG A 118 -11.45 6.63 -8.26
CA ARG A 118 -10.17 6.58 -7.52
C ARG A 118 -9.06 5.84 -8.23
N PHE A 119 -9.37 4.99 -9.20
CA PHE A 119 -8.37 4.18 -9.90
C PHE A 119 -8.62 4.15 -11.40
N ASP A 120 -7.62 4.63 -12.14
CA ASP A 120 -7.56 4.52 -13.60
C ASP A 120 -7.23 3.06 -13.99
N PRO A 121 -7.99 2.42 -14.88
CA PRO A 121 -7.67 1.10 -15.40
C PRO A 121 -6.23 1.02 -15.93
N GLY A 122 -5.39 0.18 -15.30
CA GLY A 122 -4.01 -0.01 -15.72
C GLY A 122 -2.97 0.80 -14.94
N ALA A 123 -3.37 1.57 -13.93
CA ALA A 123 -2.43 2.24 -13.02
C ALA A 123 -1.43 1.28 -12.35
N LEU A 124 -1.79 -0.01 -12.17
CA LEU A 124 -0.90 -1.05 -11.64
C LEU A 124 -0.23 -1.91 -12.72
N ARG A 125 -0.51 -1.67 -14.00
CA ARG A 125 0.10 -2.35 -15.17
C ARG A 125 1.26 -1.58 -15.78
N ALA A 126 1.27 -0.26 -15.65
CA ALA A 126 2.20 0.64 -16.33
C ALA A 126 3.42 1.06 -15.49
N MET A 127 3.72 0.33 -14.41
CA MET A 127 4.84 0.63 -13.51
C MET A 127 5.98 -0.36 -13.64
#